data_AF-A0A356ETB3-F1
#
_entry.id   AF-A0A356ETB3-F1
#
_cell.length_a   1.000
_cell.length_b   1.000
_cell.length_c   1.000
_cell.angle_alpha   90.00
_cell.angle_beta   90.00
_cell.angle_gamma   90.00
#
_symmetry.space_group_name_H-M   'P 1'
#
loop_
_entity.id
_entity.type
_entity.pdbx_description
1 polymer ?
#
loop_
_entity_poly.entity_id
_entity_poly.type
_entity_poly.pdbx_seq_one_letter_code
_entity_poly.pdbx_strand_id
1 'polypeptide(L)'
;MALKSAEMAGLHVPSTSPALAGRFLDSVASEYGAKYGYLTPDPRQTTTAIGLLCRMYLGWEREEEALVRGVGYLDQWGPSKNSMYFNYYATQVLCHFDGPLWEKWNAAMRDYLVRNQATEGLEAGSWFFVDEKCASGGRLYNTAMAITTLEVYYRYMPLYKPDVMRGTR
;
A
#
# COMPACT_ATOMS: atom_id res chain seq x y z
N MET A 1 8.09 -5.00 3.31
CA MET A 1 7.94 -6.03 2.26
C MET A 1 9.03 -7.10 2.36
N ALA A 2 10.29 -6.82 2.00
CA ALA A 2 11.36 -7.84 1.93
C ALA A 2 11.52 -8.72 3.19
N LEU A 3 11.56 -8.12 4.38
CA LEU A 3 11.67 -8.88 5.64
C LEU A 3 10.51 -9.86 5.85
N LYS A 4 9.27 -9.41 5.59
CA LYS A 4 8.08 -10.25 5.73
C LYS A 4 8.04 -11.37 4.70
N SER A 5 8.42 -11.07 3.46
CA SER A 5 8.53 -12.08 2.40
C SER A 5 9.59 -13.14 2.70
N ALA A 6 10.74 -12.73 3.27
CA ALA A 6 11.79 -13.65 3.70
C ALA A 6 11.29 -14.58 4.82
N GLU A 7 10.61 -14.02 5.83
CA GLU A 7 10.00 -14.79 6.92
C GLU A 7 8.97 -15.80 6.39
N MET A 8 8.05 -15.37 5.51
CA MET A 8 7.05 -16.24 4.89
C MET A 8 7.67 -17.34 4.02
N ALA A 9 8.83 -17.10 3.43
CA ALA A 9 9.59 -18.08 2.67
C ALA A 9 10.43 -19.02 3.55
N GLY A 10 10.36 -18.89 4.88
CA GLY A 10 11.15 -19.69 5.82
C GLY A 10 12.64 -19.32 5.86
N LEU A 11 13.02 -18.15 5.32
CA LEU A 11 14.38 -17.65 5.41
C LEU A 11 14.65 -17.09 6.82
N HIS A 12 15.88 -17.25 7.29
CA HIS A 12 16.29 -16.65 8.55
C HIS A 12 16.34 -15.12 8.44
N VAL A 13 15.44 -14.45 9.16
CA VAL A 13 15.47 -12.99 9.35
C VAL A 13 15.98 -12.71 10.76
N PRO A 14 17.11 -12.00 10.92
CA PRO A 14 17.60 -11.61 12.23
C PRO A 14 16.51 -10.83 12.99
N SER A 15 16.30 -11.18 14.26
CA SER A 15 15.29 -10.54 15.12
C SER A 15 15.53 -9.03 15.30
N THR A 16 16.75 -8.56 15.07
CA THR A 16 17.11 -7.14 15.08
C THR A 16 16.57 -6.38 13.87
N SER A 17 16.32 -7.03 12.73
CA SER A 17 15.91 -6.34 11.50
C SER A 17 14.53 -5.69 11.61
N PRO A 18 13.45 -6.35 12.09
CA PRO A 18 12.17 -5.71 12.34
C PRO A 18 12.26 -4.55 13.34
N ALA A 19 13.04 -4.70 14.40
CA ALA A 19 13.24 -3.66 15.41
C ALA A 19 13.91 -2.40 14.83
N LEU A 20 14.94 -2.57 13.99
CA LEU A 20 15.61 -1.47 13.30
C LEU A 20 14.70 -0.80 12.27
N ALA A 21 13.88 -1.58 11.56
CA ALA A 21 12.86 -1.03 10.66
C ALA A 21 11.83 -0.19 11.43
N GLY A 22 11.38 -0.65 12.60
CA GLY A 22 10.52 0.10 13.50
C GLY A 22 11.15 1.43 13.91
N ARG A 23 12.41 1.42 14.38
CA ARG A 23 13.14 2.64 14.76
C ARG A 23 13.29 3.63 13.61
N PHE A 24 13.53 3.15 12.39
CA PHE A 24 13.57 4.01 11.22
C PHE A 24 12.21 4.66 10.96
N LEU A 25 11.12 3.87 10.99
CA LEU A 25 9.76 4.39 10.84
C LEU A 25 9.42 5.43 11.91
N ASP A 26 9.86 5.23 13.15
CA ASP A 26 9.71 6.22 14.23
C ASP A 26 10.41 7.54 13.88
N SER A 27 11.61 7.49 13.29
CA SER A 27 12.39 8.69 12.93
C SER A 27 11.82 9.51 11.77
N VAL A 28 10.98 8.91 10.92
CA VAL A 28 10.35 9.57 9.77
C VAL A 28 8.84 9.73 9.94
N ALA A 29 8.32 9.44 11.14
CA ALA A 29 6.91 9.60 11.47
C ALA A 29 6.58 11.03 11.91
N SER A 30 5.35 11.45 11.61
CA SER A 30 4.70 12.65 12.16
C SER A 30 3.26 12.32 12.54
N GLU A 31 2.55 13.26 13.17
CA GLU A 31 1.16 13.07 13.63
C GLU A 31 1.02 11.84 14.55
N TYR A 32 2.00 11.68 15.46
CA TYR A 32 2.11 10.54 16.36
C TYR A 32 2.02 9.18 15.63
N GLY A 33 2.70 9.04 14.49
CA GLY A 33 2.76 7.80 13.72
C GLY A 33 1.67 7.62 12.67
N ALA A 34 0.78 8.60 12.50
CA ALA A 34 -0.30 8.53 11.49
C ALA A 34 0.17 8.96 10.08
N LYS A 35 1.29 9.68 9.97
CA LYS A 35 1.88 10.10 8.69
C LYS A 35 3.38 9.86 8.66
N TYR A 36 3.94 9.77 7.44
CA TYR A 36 5.34 9.42 7.24
C TYR A 36 5.96 10.21 6.10
N GLY A 37 7.20 10.65 6.30
CA GLY A 37 8.08 11.19 5.26
C GLY A 37 9.07 10.15 4.71
N TYR A 38 10.02 10.60 3.89
CA TYR A 38 10.98 9.71 3.21
C TYR A 38 12.25 9.47 4.03
N LEU A 39 12.97 10.56 4.37
CA LEU A 39 14.17 10.55 5.21
C LEU A 39 14.05 11.51 6.41
N THR A 40 12.99 12.29 6.44
CA THR A 40 12.64 13.28 7.46
C THR A 40 11.17 13.06 7.82
N PRO A 41 10.67 13.62 8.94
CA PRO A 41 9.27 13.49 9.32
C PRO A 41 8.30 14.33 8.48
N ASP A 42 8.75 14.95 7.38
CA ASP A 42 7.93 15.72 6.44
C ASP A 42 7.00 14.80 5.62
N PRO A 43 5.69 14.76 5.93
CA PRO A 43 4.83 13.71 5.44
C PRO A 43 4.41 13.92 3.99
N ARG A 44 4.36 12.81 3.23
CA ARG A 44 3.82 12.77 1.86
C ARG A 44 2.81 11.66 1.74
N GLN A 45 1.86 11.77 0.81
CA GLN A 45 0.80 10.76 0.60
C GLN A 45 1.39 9.36 0.39
N THR A 46 2.34 9.23 -0.55
CA THR A 46 2.97 7.94 -0.87
C THR A 46 3.74 7.33 0.28
N THR A 47 4.60 8.11 0.95
CA THR A 47 5.38 7.62 2.08
C THR A 47 4.51 7.31 3.29
N THR A 48 3.40 8.04 3.47
CA THR A 48 2.40 7.73 4.49
C THR A 48 1.77 6.36 4.25
N ALA A 49 1.31 6.06 3.03
CA ALA A 49 0.77 4.74 2.69
C ALA A 49 1.82 3.62 2.90
N ILE A 50 3.07 3.85 2.49
CA ILE A 50 4.17 2.89 2.69
C ILE A 50 4.45 2.67 4.18
N GLY A 51 4.54 3.75 4.96
CA GLY A 51 4.83 3.69 6.39
C GLY A 51 3.76 2.92 7.15
N LEU A 52 2.47 3.21 6.89
CA LEU A 52 1.34 2.48 7.45
C LEU A 52 1.39 0.99 7.09
N LEU A 53 1.62 0.65 5.81
CA LEU A 53 1.73 -0.75 5.39
C LEU A 53 2.88 -1.47 6.10
N CYS A 54 4.04 -0.81 6.23
CA CYS A 54 5.17 -1.37 6.96
C CYS A 54 4.82 -1.60 8.43
N ARG A 55 4.09 -0.70 9.08
CA ARG A 55 3.62 -0.87 10.46
C ARG A 55 2.67 -2.05 10.62
N MET A 56 1.72 -2.23 9.70
CA MET A 56 0.85 -3.42 9.69
C MET A 56 1.69 -4.70 9.63
N TYR A 57 2.71 -4.76 8.76
CA TYR A 57 3.61 -5.91 8.67
C TYR A 57 4.54 -6.10 9.87
N LEU A 58 4.81 -5.04 10.64
CA LEU A 58 5.54 -5.10 11.90
C LEU A 58 4.64 -5.45 13.10
N GLY A 59 3.36 -5.71 12.86
CA GLY A 59 2.42 -6.21 13.89
C GLY A 59 1.56 -5.15 14.55
N TRP A 60 1.37 -3.96 13.93
CA TRP A 60 0.32 -3.06 14.40
C TRP A 60 -1.06 -3.72 14.23
N GLU A 61 -1.79 -3.78 15.35
CA GLU A 61 -3.18 -4.20 15.39
C GLU A 61 -4.08 -3.18 14.67
N ARG A 62 -5.25 -3.63 14.22
CA ARG A 62 -6.18 -2.80 13.46
C ARG A 62 -6.69 -1.59 14.27
N GLU A 63 -6.79 -1.75 15.58
CA GLU A 63 -7.29 -0.75 16.53
C GLU A 63 -6.22 0.27 16.96
N GLU A 64 -4.97 0.13 16.51
CA GLU A 64 -3.90 1.09 16.79
C GLU A 64 -4.33 2.50 16.35
N GLU A 65 -4.34 3.46 17.28
CA GLU A 65 -4.93 4.79 17.05
C GLU A 65 -4.24 5.50 15.88
N ALA A 66 -2.91 5.40 15.80
CA ALA A 66 -2.12 5.97 14.72
C ALA A 66 -2.49 5.36 13.36
N LEU A 67 -2.77 4.06 13.30
CA LEU A 67 -3.19 3.36 12.10
C LEU A 67 -4.58 3.82 11.65
N VAL A 68 -5.54 3.87 12.58
CA VAL A 68 -6.92 4.30 12.29
C VAL A 68 -6.93 5.73 11.73
N ARG A 69 -6.17 6.65 12.35
CA ARG A 69 -6.02 8.03 11.81
C ARG A 69 -5.34 8.04 10.44
N GLY A 70 -4.28 7.25 10.28
CA GLY A 70 -3.56 7.10 9.02
C GLY A 70 -4.47 6.65 7.87
N VAL A 71 -5.27 5.62 8.11
CA VAL A 71 -6.28 5.12 7.16
C VAL A 71 -7.35 6.18 6.88
N GLY A 72 -7.76 6.96 7.88
CA GLY A 72 -8.65 8.10 7.69
C GLY A 72 -8.10 9.14 6.69
N TYR A 73 -6.79 9.44 6.74
CA TYR A 73 -6.16 10.30 5.75
C TYR A 73 -6.15 9.67 4.35
N LEU A 74 -5.92 8.37 4.23
CA LEU A 74 -5.97 7.67 2.93
C LEU A 74 -7.38 7.75 2.32
N ASP A 75 -8.43 7.52 3.11
CA ASP A 75 -9.82 7.65 2.65
C ASP A 75 -10.15 9.09 2.22
N GLN A 76 -9.67 10.08 2.96
CA GLN A 76 -9.86 11.50 2.63
C GLN A 76 -9.15 11.88 1.32
N TRP A 77 -7.94 11.38 1.09
CA TRP A 77 -7.18 11.66 -0.13
C TRP A 77 -7.76 10.96 -1.36
N GLY A 78 -8.28 9.75 -1.18
CA GLY A 78 -8.79 8.92 -2.28
C GLY A 78 -7.72 8.54 -3.31
N PRO A 79 -8.11 7.81 -4.37
CA PRO A 79 -7.21 7.48 -5.47
C PRO A 79 -6.64 8.74 -6.15
N SER A 80 -5.32 8.76 -6.34
CA SER A 80 -4.64 9.82 -7.09
C SER A 80 -4.68 9.56 -8.58
N LYS A 81 -4.97 10.60 -9.38
CA LYS A 81 -4.88 10.53 -10.84
C LYS A 81 -3.44 10.63 -11.36
N ASN A 82 -2.51 11.08 -10.51
CA ASN A 82 -1.15 11.46 -10.89
C ASN A 82 -0.09 10.65 -10.10
N SER A 83 -0.48 9.54 -9.48
CA SER A 83 0.48 8.70 -8.76
C SER A 83 -0.02 7.28 -8.61
N MET A 84 0.28 6.44 -9.61
CA MET A 84 0.03 5.00 -9.50
C MET A 84 0.81 4.35 -8.36
N TYR A 85 1.99 4.89 -8.05
CA TYR A 85 2.81 4.42 -6.93
C TYR A 85 2.14 4.63 -5.58
N PHE A 86 1.51 5.79 -5.34
CA PHE A 86 0.67 5.99 -4.16
C PHE A 86 -0.52 5.04 -4.16
N ASN A 87 -1.26 4.96 -5.28
CA ASN A 87 -2.47 4.14 -5.37
C ASN A 87 -2.19 2.69 -5.00
N TYR A 88 -1.09 2.11 -5.48
CA TYR A 88 -0.71 0.73 -5.18
C TYR A 88 -0.51 0.47 -3.68
N TYR A 89 0.19 1.36 -2.96
CA TYR A 89 0.40 1.18 -1.51
C TYR A 89 -0.85 1.50 -0.69
N ALA A 90 -1.57 2.57 -1.04
CA ALA A 90 -2.81 2.92 -0.34
C ALA A 90 -3.87 1.81 -0.49
N THR A 91 -3.95 1.22 -1.68
CA THR A 91 -4.81 0.06 -1.96
C THR A 91 -4.46 -1.13 -1.05
N GLN A 92 -3.17 -1.46 -0.86
CA GLN A 92 -2.77 -2.54 0.05
C GLN A 92 -3.12 -2.25 1.50
N VAL A 93 -2.89 -1.02 1.99
CA VAL A 93 -3.26 -0.62 3.35
C VAL A 93 -4.75 -0.79 3.57
N LEU A 94 -5.57 -0.24 2.66
CA LEU A 94 -7.02 -0.30 2.77
C LEU A 94 -7.55 -1.73 2.61
N CYS A 95 -6.98 -2.52 1.70
CA CYS A 95 -7.33 -3.93 1.54
C CYS A 95 -7.05 -4.75 2.80
N HIS A 96 -5.93 -4.49 3.49
CA HIS A 96 -5.65 -5.14 4.77
C HIS A 96 -6.56 -4.65 5.88
N PHE A 97 -6.82 -3.34 5.95
CA PHE A 97 -7.69 -2.73 6.96
C PHE A 97 -9.16 -3.18 6.85
N ASP A 98 -9.59 -3.53 5.64
CA ASP A 98 -10.89 -4.10 5.28
C ASP A 98 -12.08 -3.18 5.67
N GLY A 99 -13.30 -3.64 5.42
CA GLY A 99 -14.53 -2.95 5.81
C GLY A 99 -14.94 -1.82 4.87
N PRO A 100 -15.81 -0.89 5.32
CA PRO A 100 -16.45 0.09 4.43
C PRO A 100 -15.48 1.00 3.66
N LEU A 101 -14.34 1.33 4.27
CA LEU A 101 -13.31 2.16 3.62
C LEU A 101 -12.64 1.43 2.46
N TRP A 102 -12.41 0.13 2.62
CA TRP A 102 -11.92 -0.72 1.53
C TRP A 102 -12.92 -0.79 0.39
N GLU A 103 -14.20 -1.07 0.67
CA GLU A 103 -15.22 -1.19 -0.37
C GLU A 103 -15.36 0.10 -1.19
N LYS A 104 -15.38 1.25 -0.51
CA LYS A 104 -15.39 2.58 -1.14
C LYS A 104 -14.16 2.80 -2.03
N TRP A 105 -12.97 2.53 -1.49
CA TRP A 105 -11.73 2.72 -2.24
C TRP A 105 -11.63 1.79 -3.45
N ASN A 106 -11.90 0.50 -3.25
CA ASN A 106 -11.79 -0.53 -4.28
C ASN A 106 -12.72 -0.24 -5.45
N ALA A 107 -13.97 0.13 -5.17
CA ALA A 107 -14.91 0.52 -6.22
C ALA A 107 -14.37 1.69 -7.06
N ALA A 108 -13.91 2.77 -6.40
CA ALA A 108 -13.38 3.93 -7.09
C ALA A 108 -12.12 3.61 -7.91
N MET A 109 -11.17 2.87 -7.32
CA MET A 109 -9.89 2.54 -7.95
C MET A 109 -10.06 1.55 -9.11
N ARG A 110 -10.83 0.47 -8.91
CA ARG A 110 -11.14 -0.52 -9.96
C ARG A 110 -11.80 0.15 -11.14
N ASP A 111 -12.87 0.92 -10.91
CA ASP A 111 -13.63 1.55 -11.99
C ASP A 111 -12.79 2.60 -12.71
N TYR A 112 -11.90 3.31 -11.99
CA TYR A 112 -10.93 4.21 -12.62
C TYR A 112 -9.98 3.46 -13.55
N LEU A 113 -9.37 2.35 -13.10
CA LEU A 113 -8.45 1.58 -13.94
C LEU A 113 -9.16 0.96 -15.14
N VAL A 114 -10.30 0.28 -14.94
CA VAL A 114 -11.04 -0.34 -16.05
C VAL A 114 -11.42 0.70 -17.12
N ARG A 115 -11.89 1.88 -16.72
CA ARG A 115 -12.23 2.96 -17.67
C ARG A 115 -11.04 3.53 -18.43
N ASN A 116 -9.84 3.48 -17.86
CA ASN A 116 -8.63 4.07 -18.46
C ASN A 116 -7.71 3.02 -19.12
N GLN A 117 -8.14 1.76 -19.23
CA GLN A 117 -7.41 0.76 -19.98
C GLN A 117 -7.56 1.05 -21.47
N ALA A 118 -6.46 1.03 -22.22
CA ALA A 118 -6.52 1.12 -23.67
C ALA A 118 -7.26 -0.12 -24.22
N THR A 119 -8.21 0.09 -25.14
CA THR A 119 -9.06 -0.97 -25.71
C THR A 119 -8.75 -1.27 -27.17
N GLU A 120 -7.89 -0.48 -27.81
CA GLU A 120 -7.65 -0.52 -29.25
C GLU A 120 -6.17 -0.49 -29.61
N GLY A 121 -5.85 -0.98 -30.80
CA GLY A 121 -4.50 -0.96 -31.37
C GLY A 121 -3.48 -1.83 -30.60
N LEU A 122 -2.20 -1.52 -30.80
CA LEU A 122 -1.07 -2.25 -30.19
C LEU A 122 -0.97 -2.05 -28.66
N GLU A 123 -1.70 -1.06 -28.13
CA GLU A 123 -1.70 -0.72 -26.71
C GLU A 123 -2.87 -1.35 -25.96
N ALA A 124 -3.78 -2.05 -26.65
CA ALA A 124 -4.93 -2.70 -26.04
C ALA A 124 -4.52 -3.58 -24.86
N GLY A 125 -5.20 -3.41 -23.73
CA GLY A 125 -4.91 -4.10 -22.47
C GLY A 125 -3.95 -3.38 -21.53
N SER A 126 -3.35 -2.25 -21.95
CA SER A 126 -2.34 -1.52 -21.16
C SER A 126 -2.87 -0.20 -20.57
N TRP A 127 -2.09 0.38 -19.66
CA TRP A 127 -2.35 1.70 -19.06
C TRP A 127 -1.20 2.65 -19.30
N PHE A 128 -1.54 3.93 -19.52
CA PHE A 128 -0.55 4.99 -19.61
C PHE A 128 -1.09 6.27 -18.98
N PHE A 129 -0.49 6.66 -17.87
CA PHE A 129 -0.78 7.89 -17.16
C PHE A 129 0.43 8.81 -17.30
N VAL A 130 0.17 10.07 -17.66
CA VAL A 130 1.19 11.11 -17.70
C VAL A 130 1.35 11.63 -16.28
N ASP A 131 2.27 11.06 -15.51
CA ASP A 131 2.63 11.58 -14.20
C ASP A 131 4.15 11.80 -14.09
N GLU A 132 4.56 12.85 -13.37
CA GLU A 132 5.97 13.26 -13.22
C GLU A 132 6.87 12.16 -12.65
N LYS A 133 6.33 11.22 -11.86
CA LYS A 133 7.09 10.17 -11.17
C LYS A 133 7.13 8.86 -11.96
N CYS A 134 6.16 8.61 -12.83
CA CYS A 134 6.02 7.42 -13.67
C CYS A 134 6.49 7.67 -15.11
N ALA A 135 6.79 8.92 -15.46
CA ALA A 135 7.35 9.30 -16.76
C ALA A 135 8.61 8.50 -17.14
N SER A 136 9.45 8.11 -16.17
CA SER A 136 10.65 7.31 -16.42
C SER A 136 10.37 5.83 -16.74
N GLY A 137 9.30 5.26 -16.18
CA GLY A 137 8.92 3.85 -16.37
C GLY A 137 7.94 3.61 -17.53
N GLY A 138 7.29 4.66 -18.01
CA GLY A 138 6.40 4.64 -19.17
C GLY A 138 5.20 3.69 -19.04
N ARG A 139 4.69 3.25 -20.19
CA ARG A 139 3.50 2.37 -20.28
C ARG A 139 3.69 1.03 -19.60
N LEU A 140 4.90 0.45 -19.66
CA LEU A 140 5.18 -0.84 -19.02
C LEU A 140 5.01 -0.74 -17.49
N TYR A 141 5.62 0.28 -16.87
CA TYR A 141 5.49 0.51 -15.44
C TYR A 141 4.03 0.75 -15.04
N ASN A 142 3.33 1.66 -15.75
CA ASN A 142 1.93 1.97 -15.46
C ASN A 142 1.03 0.73 -15.56
N THR A 143 1.26 -0.10 -16.57
CA THR A 143 0.51 -1.36 -16.76
C THR A 143 0.78 -2.34 -15.62
N ALA A 144 2.05 -2.55 -15.26
CA ALA A 144 2.40 -3.42 -14.14
C ALA A 144 1.77 -2.93 -12.82
N MET A 145 1.81 -1.63 -12.56
CA MET A 145 1.22 -1.03 -11.36
C MET A 145 -0.31 -1.11 -11.35
N ALA A 146 -0.97 -0.94 -12.48
CA ALA A 146 -2.42 -1.10 -12.60
C ALA A 146 -2.84 -2.55 -12.32
N ILE A 147 -2.13 -3.52 -12.91
CA ILE A 147 -2.39 -4.94 -12.69
C ILE A 147 -2.17 -5.31 -11.22
N THR A 148 -1.04 -4.93 -10.61
CA THR A 148 -0.76 -5.26 -9.21
C THR A 148 -1.71 -4.58 -8.23
N THR A 149 -2.28 -3.43 -8.61
CA THR A 149 -3.34 -2.76 -7.85
C THR A 149 -4.67 -3.52 -7.96
N LEU A 150 -5.03 -3.98 -9.16
CA LEU A 150 -6.26 -4.76 -9.40
C LEU A 150 -6.21 -6.15 -8.77
N GLU A 151 -5.03 -6.75 -8.64
CA GLU A 151 -4.86 -8.13 -8.12
C GLU A 151 -4.77 -8.20 -6.59
N VAL A 152 -4.74 -7.06 -5.89
CA VAL A 152 -4.37 -6.96 -4.47
C VAL A 152 -5.11 -7.96 -3.57
N TYR A 153 -6.41 -8.16 -3.80
CA TYR A 153 -7.28 -9.03 -3.00
C TYR A 153 -7.27 -10.50 -3.44
N TYR A 154 -6.65 -10.82 -4.58
CA TYR A 154 -6.31 -12.20 -4.97
C TYR A 154 -4.93 -12.61 -4.45
N ARG A 155 -4.02 -11.64 -4.30
CA ARG A 155 -2.61 -11.87 -3.98
C ARG A 155 -2.30 -11.86 -2.49
N TYR A 156 -2.92 -10.97 -1.73
CA TYR A 156 -2.62 -10.82 -0.31
C TYR A 156 -3.77 -11.34 0.55
N MET A 157 -3.44 -12.25 1.45
CA MET A 157 -4.37 -12.67 2.49
C MET A 157 -4.52 -11.51 3.49
N PRO A 158 -5.76 -11.06 3.82
CA PRO A 158 -5.95 -9.94 4.73
C PRO A 158 -5.37 -10.23 6.12
N LEU A 159 -4.50 -9.33 6.62
CA LEU A 159 -3.76 -9.53 7.87
C LEU A 159 -4.68 -9.69 9.09
N TYR A 160 -5.80 -8.96 9.12
CA TYR A 160 -6.68 -8.90 10.28
C TYR A 160 -7.85 -9.89 10.23
N LYS A 161 -7.87 -10.84 9.26
CA LYS A 161 -8.93 -11.85 9.23
C LYS A 161 -8.67 -12.96 10.27
N PRO A 162 -9.71 -13.45 10.97
CA PRO A 162 -9.57 -14.39 12.10
C PRO A 162 -8.79 -15.67 11.79
N ASP A 163 -8.89 -16.18 10.55
CA ASP A 163 -8.24 -17.43 10.13
C ASP A 163 -6.73 -17.28 9.94
N VAL A 164 -6.23 -16.05 9.70
CA VAL A 164 -4.80 -15.76 9.51
C VAL A 164 -4.07 -15.70 10.85
N MET A 165 -4.72 -15.15 11.88
CA MET A 165 -4.19 -15.03 13.24
C MET A 165 -4.11 -16.36 14.00
N ARG A 166 -4.65 -17.45 13.44
CA ARG A 166 -4.58 -18.81 14.03
C ARG A 166 -3.31 -19.58 13.65
N GLY A 167 -2.54 -19.12 12.66
CA GLY A 167 -1.32 -19.78 12.18
C GLY A 167 -0.02 -19.43 12.91
N THR A 168 -0.08 -18.55 13.92
CA THR A 168 1.08 -17.97 14.62
C THR A 168 1.10 -18.26 16.13
N ARG A 169 0.46 -19.33 16.60
CA ARG A 169 0.60 -19.83 17.98
C ARG A 169 1.32 -21.15 18.03
#